data_AF-A0A0F4Z6F1-F1
#
_entry.id   AF-A0A0F4Z6F1-F1
#
_cell.length_a   1.000
_cell.length_b   1.000
_cell.length_c   1.000
_cell.angle_alpha   90.00
_cell.angle_beta   90.00
_cell.angle_gamma   90.00
#
_symmetry.space_group_name_H-M   'P 1'
#
loop_
_entity.id
_entity.type
_entity.pdbx_description
1 polymer ?
#
loop_
_entity_poly.entity_id
_entity_poly.type
_entity_poly.pdbx_seq_one_letter_code
_entity_poly.pdbx_strand_id
1 'polypeptide(L)'
;MPWTQTAPGVFSRPLGENETFIKLVSDPGHPLQREHWAINSTATIRPVGALASQDILAAVLRRAWAHLRFQHPSLAAQVAADNTHLTYTVPSSAEALHEWTEQTFAVVDAASASEVIPTLKPGPYATLYYVPQSGELLGHTAHWRTDGIG
;
A
#
# COMPACT_ATOMS: atom_id res chain seq x y z
N MET A 1 8.04 -19.23 -1.55
CA MET A 1 8.38 -19.73 -0.19
C MET A 1 7.22 -19.43 0.75
N PRO A 2 6.77 -20.39 1.58
CA PRO A 2 5.62 -20.18 2.45
C PRO A 2 5.95 -19.22 3.60
N TRP A 3 4.94 -18.47 4.05
CA TRP A 3 5.01 -17.68 5.27
C TRP A 3 5.10 -18.61 6.48
N THR A 4 6.03 -18.32 7.40
CA THR A 4 6.20 -19.06 8.66
C THR A 4 6.00 -18.13 9.83
N GLN A 5 5.25 -18.56 10.84
CA GLN A 5 5.06 -17.78 12.05
C GLN A 5 6.31 -17.83 12.92
N THR A 6 6.97 -16.69 13.15
CA THR A 6 8.20 -16.58 13.95
C THR A 6 7.94 -16.15 15.39
N ALA A 7 6.80 -15.47 15.64
CA ALA A 7 6.30 -15.12 16.96
C ALA A 7 4.76 -15.01 16.92
N PRO A 8 4.06 -14.92 18.06
CA PRO A 8 2.61 -14.68 18.08
C PRO A 8 2.22 -13.48 17.19
N GLY A 9 1.45 -13.71 16.13
CA GLY A 9 1.03 -12.67 15.18
C GLY A 9 2.11 -12.13 14.23
N VAL A 10 3.33 -12.68 14.23
CA VAL A 10 4.43 -12.25 13.34
C VAL A 10 4.80 -13.39 12.40
N PHE A 11 4.79 -13.10 11.10
CA PHE A 11 5.08 -14.04 10.03
C PHE A 11 6.27 -13.54 9.22
N SER A 12 7.13 -14.47 8.79
CA SER A 12 8.28 -14.16 7.95
C SER A 12 8.42 -15.13 6.79
N ARG A 13 8.98 -14.66 5.69
CA ARG A 13 9.48 -15.50 4.59
C ARG A 13 10.70 -14.84 3.93
N PRO A 14 11.59 -15.62 3.30
CA PRO A 14 12.63 -15.04 2.45
C PRO A 14 12.04 -14.21 1.31
N LEU A 15 12.80 -13.20 0.89
CA LEU A 15 12.57 -12.53 -0.40
C LEU A 15 12.72 -13.57 -1.53
N GLY A 16 11.84 -13.49 -2.51
CA GLY A 16 11.96 -14.20 -3.77
C GLY A 16 13.05 -13.59 -4.65
N GLU A 17 13.49 -14.35 -5.66
CA GLU A 17 14.51 -13.90 -6.60
C GLU A 17 14.10 -12.63 -7.34
N ASN A 18 12.86 -12.58 -7.85
CA ASN A 18 12.34 -11.39 -8.55
C ASN A 18 12.17 -10.19 -7.61
N GLU A 19 11.72 -10.42 -6.37
CA GLU A 19 11.59 -9.35 -5.37
C GLU A 19 12.97 -8.75 -5.05
N THR A 20 13.98 -9.61 -4.89
CA THR A 20 15.37 -9.21 -4.67
C THR A 20 15.92 -8.41 -5.85
N PHE A 21 15.68 -8.87 -7.08
CA PHE A 21 16.13 -8.19 -8.29
C PHE A 21 15.48 -6.80 -8.44
N ILE A 22 14.16 -6.70 -8.26
CA ILE A 22 13.45 -5.41 -8.37
C ILE A 22 13.95 -4.45 -7.29
N LYS A 23 14.11 -4.91 -6.04
CA LYS A 23 14.69 -4.07 -4.97
C LYS A 23 16.08 -3.57 -5.31
N LEU A 24 16.96 -4.42 -5.85
CA LEU A 24 18.31 -4.04 -6.27
C LEU A 24 18.31 -2.87 -7.26
N VAL A 25 17.35 -2.83 -8.19
CA VAL A 25 17.25 -1.74 -9.19
C VAL A 25 16.40 -0.55 -8.71
N SER A 26 15.54 -0.73 -7.71
CA SER A 26 14.64 0.29 -7.16
C SER A 26 15.26 1.13 -6.04
N ASP A 27 15.85 0.46 -5.03
CA ASP A 27 16.32 1.08 -3.79
C ASP A 27 17.38 2.19 -3.99
N PRO A 28 18.24 2.20 -5.04
CA PRO A 28 19.15 3.32 -5.31
C PRO A 28 18.45 4.68 -5.50
N GLY A 29 17.14 4.73 -5.75
CA GLY A 29 16.35 5.96 -5.80
C GLY A 29 15.97 6.53 -4.43
N HIS A 30 16.00 5.72 -3.36
CA HIS A 30 15.51 6.12 -2.03
C HIS A 30 16.26 7.31 -1.40
N PRO A 31 17.61 7.43 -1.52
CA PRO A 31 18.32 8.62 -1.04
C PRO A 31 17.85 9.93 -1.70
N LEU A 32 17.24 9.85 -2.89
CA LEU A 32 16.68 10.98 -3.62
C LEU A 32 15.18 11.17 -3.36
N GLN A 33 14.60 10.43 -2.40
CA GLN A 33 13.16 10.40 -2.11
C GLN A 33 12.32 9.95 -3.30
N ARG A 34 12.84 9.02 -4.11
CA ARG A 34 12.16 8.47 -5.29
C ARG A 34 12.00 6.97 -5.16
N GLU A 35 10.79 6.49 -5.37
CA GLU A 35 10.52 5.06 -5.51
C GLU A 35 10.66 4.68 -6.99
N HIS A 36 11.86 4.24 -7.38
CA HIS A 36 12.08 3.77 -8.75
C HIS A 36 11.31 2.45 -8.95
N TRP A 37 10.73 2.28 -10.13
CA TRP A 37 9.83 1.15 -10.41
C TRP A 37 8.68 1.08 -9.39
N ALA A 38 8.06 2.20 -9.04
CA ALA A 38 6.77 2.16 -8.38
C ALA A 38 5.68 1.72 -9.37
N ILE A 39 4.75 0.89 -8.91
CA ILE A 39 3.48 0.64 -9.60
C ILE A 39 2.47 1.67 -9.10
N ASN A 40 1.85 2.36 -10.04
CA ASN A 40 0.71 3.22 -9.80
C ASN A 40 -0.48 2.64 -10.57
N SER A 41 -1.57 2.36 -9.89
CA SER A 41 -2.82 1.90 -10.50
C SER A 41 -3.93 2.90 -10.19
N THR A 42 -4.72 3.26 -11.19
CA THR A 42 -5.78 4.26 -11.05
C THR A 42 -7.11 3.70 -11.52
N ALA A 43 -8.16 3.89 -10.72
CA ALA A 43 -9.53 3.56 -11.11
C ALA A 43 -10.45 4.74 -10.80
N THR A 44 -11.33 5.10 -11.75
CA THR A 44 -12.35 6.14 -11.51
C THR A 44 -13.59 5.51 -10.89
N ILE A 45 -14.00 6.01 -9.73
CA ILE A 45 -15.20 5.57 -9.03
C ILE A 45 -16.33 6.56 -9.32
N ARG A 46 -17.46 6.05 -9.78
CA ARG A 46 -18.70 6.81 -9.97
C ARG A 46 -19.74 6.33 -8.96
N PRO A 47 -19.79 6.91 -7.74
CA PRO A 47 -20.70 6.43 -6.72
C PRO A 47 -22.15 6.78 -7.03
N VAL A 48 -23.07 5.94 -6.56
CA VAL A 48 -24.53 6.13 -6.70
C VAL A 48 -25.23 5.92 -5.35
N GLY A 49 -26.43 6.49 -5.21
CA GLY A 49 -27.23 6.37 -3.98
C GLY A 49 -26.52 6.97 -2.75
N ALA A 50 -26.55 6.25 -1.63
CA ALA A 50 -25.94 6.71 -0.37
C ALA A 50 -24.42 6.92 -0.46
N LEU A 51 -23.74 6.23 -1.40
CA LEU A 51 -22.30 6.39 -1.62
C LEU A 51 -21.94 7.68 -2.37
N ALA A 52 -22.93 8.42 -2.91
CA ALA A 52 -22.67 9.69 -3.59
C ALA A 52 -22.14 10.78 -2.64
N SER A 53 -22.34 10.62 -1.33
CA SER A 53 -21.65 11.45 -0.34
C SER A 53 -20.17 11.09 -0.29
N GLN A 54 -19.31 12.07 -0.55
CA GLN A 54 -17.85 11.87 -0.55
C GLN A 54 -17.33 11.41 0.82
N ASP A 55 -17.88 11.91 1.93
CA ASP A 55 -17.50 11.50 3.27
C ASP A 55 -17.84 10.03 3.54
N ILE A 56 -19.04 9.60 3.11
CA ILE A 56 -19.48 8.21 3.24
C ILE A 56 -18.60 7.30 2.37
N LEU A 57 -18.33 7.70 1.12
CA LEU A 57 -17.48 6.92 0.22
C LEU A 57 -16.06 6.79 0.77
N ALA A 58 -15.45 7.88 1.24
CA ALA A 58 -14.12 7.85 1.83
C ALA A 58 -14.04 6.93 3.05
N ALA A 59 -15.04 6.97 3.94
CA ALA A 59 -15.11 6.08 5.10
C ALA A 59 -15.23 4.60 4.69
N VAL A 60 -16.04 4.30 3.66
CA VAL A 60 -16.21 2.94 3.13
C VAL A 60 -14.92 2.45 2.46
N LEU A 61 -14.26 3.28 1.66
CA LEU A 61 -12.99 2.95 1.00
C LEU A 61 -11.89 2.69 2.03
N ARG A 62 -11.79 3.52 3.07
CA ARG A 62 -10.85 3.34 4.17
C ARG A 62 -11.06 1.99 4.88
N ARG A 63 -12.32 1.66 5.16
CA ARG A 63 -12.67 0.37 5.78
C ARG A 63 -12.37 -0.81 4.85
N ALA A 64 -12.65 -0.69 3.56
CA ALA A 64 -12.34 -1.72 2.57
C ALA A 64 -10.82 -1.96 2.49
N TRP A 65 -10.01 -0.90 2.50
CA TRP A 65 -8.55 -0.98 2.54
C TRP A 65 -8.03 -1.69 3.79
N ALA A 66 -8.58 -1.35 4.96
CA ALA A 66 -8.27 -2.04 6.22
C ALA A 66 -8.59 -3.54 6.16
N HIS A 67 -9.71 -3.93 5.53
CA HIS A 67 -10.05 -5.33 5.32
C HIS A 67 -9.13 -6.01 4.30
N LEU A 68 -8.78 -5.33 3.21
CA LEU A 68 -7.93 -5.86 2.15
C LEU A 68 -6.55 -6.28 2.66
N ARG A 69 -6.01 -5.57 3.67
CA ARG A 69 -4.77 -5.96 4.37
C ARG A 69 -4.78 -7.41 4.86
N PHE A 70 -5.91 -7.89 5.38
CA PHE A 70 -6.01 -9.26 5.91
C PHE A 70 -6.11 -10.30 4.80
N GLN A 71 -6.66 -9.93 3.64
CA GLN A 71 -6.74 -10.79 2.46
C GLN A 71 -5.40 -10.84 1.71
N HIS A 72 -4.68 -9.72 1.70
CA HIS A 72 -3.39 -9.55 1.04
C HIS A 72 -2.34 -8.96 2.01
N PRO A 73 -1.76 -9.79 2.90
CA PRO A 73 -0.77 -9.36 3.88
C PRO A 73 0.46 -8.66 3.30
N SER A 74 0.77 -8.91 2.02
CA SER A 74 1.86 -8.25 1.30
C SER A 74 1.73 -6.73 1.32
N LEU A 75 0.52 -6.15 1.35
CA LEU A 75 0.29 -4.71 1.41
C LEU A 75 0.94 -4.04 2.64
N ALA A 76 1.03 -4.77 3.74
CA ALA A 76 1.58 -4.31 5.01
C ALA A 76 2.86 -5.05 5.44
N ALA A 77 3.35 -5.98 4.64
CA ALA A 77 4.63 -6.64 4.89
C ALA A 77 5.79 -5.65 4.72
N GLN A 78 6.81 -5.78 5.55
CA GLN A 78 8.01 -4.95 5.50
C GLN A 78 9.21 -5.80 5.13
N VAL A 79 10.18 -5.20 4.46
CA VAL A 79 11.49 -5.83 4.31
C VAL A 79 12.22 -5.73 5.65
N ALA A 80 12.77 -6.84 6.13
CA ALA A 80 13.58 -6.87 7.33
C ALA A 80 14.85 -6.03 7.17
N ALA A 81 15.44 -5.57 8.29
CA ALA A 81 16.61 -4.70 8.28
C ALA A 81 17.84 -5.32 7.58
N ASP A 82 17.93 -6.65 7.53
CA ASP A 82 18.99 -7.39 6.82
C ASP A 82 18.78 -7.47 5.30
N ASN A 83 17.65 -6.98 4.78
CA ASN A 83 17.26 -7.01 3.38
C ASN A 83 17.17 -8.41 2.77
N THR A 84 16.88 -9.44 3.57
CA THR A 84 16.80 -10.85 3.11
C THR A 84 15.43 -11.49 3.29
N HIS A 85 14.60 -10.95 4.18
CA HIS A 85 13.28 -11.50 4.50
C HIS A 85 12.20 -10.42 4.47
N LEU A 86 10.96 -10.85 4.25
CA LEU A 86 9.77 -10.06 4.52
C LEU A 86 9.19 -10.45 5.87
N THR A 87 8.73 -9.45 6.62
CA THR A 87 8.02 -9.63 7.89
C THR A 87 6.63 -9.03 7.78
N TYR A 88 5.61 -9.78 8.19
CA TYR A 88 4.24 -9.30 8.32
C TYR A 88 3.80 -9.45 9.78
N THR A 89 3.34 -8.34 10.36
CA THR A 89 2.79 -8.30 11.72
C THR A 89 1.29 -8.09 11.63
N VAL A 90 0.53 -9.03 12.19
CA VAL A 90 -0.92 -8.88 12.36
C VAL A 90 -1.17 -7.75 13.37
N PRO A 91 -2.05 -6.78 13.09
CA PRO A 91 -2.39 -5.74 14.06
C PRO A 91 -2.90 -6.35 15.37
N SER A 92 -2.33 -5.94 16.50
CA SER A 92 -2.65 -6.49 17.83
C SER A 92 -3.96 -5.95 18.40
N SER A 93 -4.50 -4.87 17.85
CA SER A 93 -5.75 -4.25 18.28
C SER A 93 -6.40 -3.45 17.15
N ALA A 94 -7.60 -2.92 17.40
CA ALA A 94 -8.29 -2.03 16.47
C ALA A 94 -7.54 -0.71 16.27
N GLU A 95 -6.90 -0.20 17.32
CA GLU A 95 -6.08 1.01 17.30
C GLU A 95 -4.83 0.81 16.42
N ALA A 96 -4.13 -0.32 16.56
CA ALA A 96 -2.98 -0.63 15.70
C ALA A 96 -3.37 -0.77 14.22
N LEU A 97 -4.57 -1.30 13.94
CA LEU A 97 -5.11 -1.34 12.58
C LEU A 97 -5.43 0.08 12.07
N HIS A 98 -6.06 0.89 12.91
CA HIS A 98 -6.38 2.28 12.60
C HIS A 98 -5.13 3.11 12.30
N GLU A 99 -4.07 3.01 13.12
CA GLU A 99 -2.79 3.68 12.89
C GLU A 99 -2.19 3.33 11.54
N TRP A 100 -2.18 2.05 11.16
CA TRP A 100 -1.71 1.64 9.84
C TRP A 100 -2.58 2.21 8.72
N THR A 101 -3.90 2.22 8.91
CA THR A 101 -4.82 2.77 7.91
C THR A 101 -4.64 4.27 7.74
N GLU A 102 -4.41 5.04 8.80
CA GLU A 102 -4.09 6.48 8.70
C GLU A 102 -2.78 6.74 7.97
N GLN A 103 -1.81 5.81 8.07
CA GLN A 103 -0.54 5.92 7.34
C GLN A 103 -0.63 5.51 5.87
N THR A 104 -1.62 4.70 5.50
CA THR A 104 -1.66 4.04 4.18
C THR A 104 -2.89 4.38 3.35
N PHE A 105 -3.88 5.05 3.92
CA PHE A 105 -5.04 5.56 3.21
C PHE A 105 -5.16 7.07 3.45
N ALA A 106 -5.26 7.84 2.36
CA ALA A 106 -5.50 9.28 2.46
C ALA A 106 -6.56 9.74 1.47
N VAL A 107 -7.37 10.71 1.89
CA VAL A 107 -8.17 11.53 0.99
C VAL A 107 -7.33 12.76 0.68
N VAL A 108 -7.09 13.03 -0.59
CA VAL A 108 -6.18 14.10 -1.02
C VAL A 108 -6.93 15.16 -1.79
N ASP A 109 -6.57 16.41 -1.51
CA ASP A 109 -7.08 17.56 -2.26
C ASP A 109 -6.16 17.82 -3.46
N ALA A 110 -6.52 17.22 -4.60
CA ALA A 110 -5.83 17.35 -5.87
C ALA A 110 -6.86 17.27 -7.01
N ALA A 111 -6.50 17.76 -8.20
CA ALA A 111 -7.40 17.69 -9.35
C ALA A 111 -7.48 16.29 -9.95
N SER A 112 -6.40 15.49 -9.84
CA SER A 112 -6.36 14.10 -10.32
C SER A 112 -5.25 13.28 -9.65
N ALA A 113 -5.30 11.96 -9.80
CA ALA A 113 -4.24 11.04 -9.40
C ALA A 113 -2.89 11.39 -10.05
N SER A 114 -2.88 11.93 -11.27
CA SER A 114 -1.66 12.33 -11.97
C SER A 114 -0.89 13.46 -11.28
N GLU A 115 -1.59 14.33 -10.53
CA GLU A 115 -0.96 15.38 -9.71
C GLU A 115 -0.40 14.82 -8.40
N VAL A 116 -0.98 13.73 -7.89
CA VAL A 116 -0.57 13.08 -6.65
C VAL A 116 0.70 12.26 -6.85
N ILE A 117 0.78 11.46 -7.91
CA ILE A 117 1.91 10.56 -8.23
C ILE A 117 3.30 11.20 -8.04
N PRO A 118 3.61 12.40 -8.59
CA PRO A 118 4.95 12.98 -8.45
C PRO A 118 5.31 13.43 -7.03
N THR A 119 4.34 13.49 -6.12
CA THR A 119 4.55 13.88 -4.71
C THR A 119 4.86 12.69 -3.79
N LEU A 120 4.63 11.46 -4.28
CA LEU A 120 4.77 10.25 -3.50
C LEU A 120 6.24 9.93 -3.23
N LYS A 121 6.51 9.47 -2.01
CA LYS A 121 7.86 9.13 -1.53
C LYS A 121 7.93 7.64 -1.21
N PRO A 122 9.14 7.04 -1.24
CA PRO A 122 9.35 5.68 -0.77
C PRO A 122 8.77 5.46 0.63
N GLY A 123 8.14 4.31 0.82
CA GLY A 123 7.48 3.96 2.07
C GLY A 123 7.48 2.45 2.32
N PRO A 124 7.29 2.02 3.58
CA PRO A 124 7.35 0.61 3.95
C PRO A 124 6.14 -0.20 3.47
N TYR A 125 5.04 0.46 3.07
CA TYR A 125 3.75 -0.17 2.76
C TYR A 125 3.24 0.21 1.38
N ALA A 126 2.30 -0.58 0.87
CA ALA A 126 1.41 -0.10 -0.19
C ALA A 126 0.50 1.00 0.38
N THR A 127 0.09 1.93 -0.47
CA THR A 127 -0.72 3.09 -0.11
C THR A 127 -1.88 3.26 -1.09
N LEU A 128 -2.96 3.86 -0.62
CA LEU A 128 -4.19 4.10 -1.37
C LEU A 128 -4.65 5.54 -1.17
N TYR A 129 -4.89 6.26 -2.25
CA TYR A 129 -5.29 7.66 -2.22
C TYR A 129 -6.63 7.82 -2.93
N TYR A 130 -7.59 8.47 -2.28
CA TYR A 130 -8.84 8.88 -2.91
C TYR A 130 -8.78 10.37 -3.25
N VAL A 131 -9.05 10.70 -4.52
CA VAL A 131 -9.06 12.06 -5.07
C VAL A 131 -10.51 12.45 -5.34
N PRO A 132 -11.18 13.21 -4.46
CA PRO A 132 -12.61 13.47 -4.59
C PRO A 132 -13.00 14.28 -5.83
N GLN A 133 -12.12 15.19 -6.28
CA GLN A 133 -12.40 16.08 -7.42
C GLN A 133 -12.56 15.30 -8.73
N SER A 134 -11.70 14.32 -9.00
CA SER A 134 -11.77 13.45 -10.18
C SER A 134 -12.54 12.15 -9.93
N GLY A 135 -12.83 11.82 -8.67
CA GLY A 135 -13.39 10.53 -8.28
C GLY A 135 -12.40 9.37 -8.43
N GLU A 136 -11.10 9.64 -8.54
CA GLU A 136 -10.09 8.61 -8.75
C GLU A 136 -9.62 7.98 -7.44
N LEU A 137 -9.39 6.68 -7.49
CA LEU A 137 -8.68 5.91 -6.49
C LEU A 137 -7.32 5.51 -7.06
N LEU A 138 -6.24 5.96 -6.41
CA LEU A 138 -4.86 5.69 -6.79
C LEU A 138 -4.23 4.71 -5.80
N GLY A 139 -3.86 3.52 -6.27
CA GLY A 139 -2.98 2.60 -5.56
C GLY A 139 -1.52 2.89 -5.92
N HIS A 140 -0.65 2.92 -4.91
CA HIS A 140 0.78 3.11 -5.07
C HIS A 140 1.57 2.09 -4.24
N THR A 141 2.52 1.41 -4.86
CA THR A 141 3.39 0.45 -4.19
C THR A 141 4.72 0.30 -4.91
N ALA A 142 5.79 -0.02 -4.17
CA ALA A 142 7.03 -0.51 -4.77
C ALA A 142 6.77 -1.83 -5.53
N HIS A 143 7.31 -1.96 -6.75
CA HIS A 143 7.05 -3.11 -7.62
C HIS A 143 7.63 -4.43 -7.10
N TRP A 144 8.56 -4.43 -6.16
CA TRP A 144 9.00 -5.71 -5.57
C TRP A 144 7.87 -6.43 -4.81
N ARG A 145 6.81 -5.70 -4.39
CA ARG A 145 5.70 -6.24 -3.60
C ARG A 145 4.62 -6.92 -4.45
N THR A 146 4.41 -6.46 -5.67
CA THR A 146 3.40 -6.98 -6.59
C THR A 146 3.83 -6.82 -8.05
N ASP A 147 3.24 -7.58 -8.94
CA ASP A 147 3.41 -7.44 -10.38
C ASP A 147 2.15 -6.86 -11.02
N GLY A 148 2.02 -6.95 -12.35
CA GLY A 148 0.82 -6.44 -13.04
C GLY A 148 -0.44 -7.28 -12.84
N ILE A 149 -0.33 -8.49 -12.26
CA ILE A 149 -1.45 -9.41 -12.01
C ILE A 149 -1.95 -9.27 -10.57
N GLY A 150 -1.03 -9.20 -9.61
CA GLY A 150 -1.33 -9.15 -8.16
C GLY A 150 -1.90 -7.83 -7.69
#